data_AF-A0A7W1DRE8-F1
#
_entry.id   AF-A0A7W1DRE8-F1
#
_cell.length_a   1.000
_cell.length_b   1.000
_cell.length_c   1.000
_cell.angle_alpha   90.00
_cell.angle_beta   90.00
_cell.angle_gamma   90.00
#
_symmetry.space_group_name_H-M   'P 1'
#
loop_
_entity.id
_entity.type
_entity.pdbx_description
1 polymer ?
#
loop_
_entity_poly.entity_id
_entity_poly.type
_entity_poly.pdbx_seq_one_letter_code
_entity_poly.pdbx_strand_id
1 'polypeptide(L)'
;MSEHPYDCLVSALRSHGCRILPKRDSQGRDAVRATCPAHHDRNPSLVVTRDGETALVKDFGGCSTTKVVGALSLTMADLFSGPRRVPVAPTIVASYDYVDLNGVLVAQKVRRSDKSFRWRVPALFTAREWKWGLHGSSVGLYRLPELAGASTVYLSEGEKAVDCLWALGLPATCGPNGAGSWSSAWADDLWNQGCRSLVIFADRDAAGAQHAERVAASCDGLGIEVRVVDLPGLAHHADVFDWIAAGHSVEDVLAVVAETPAWTPERVAAERLAHRRTRKREWMRSKRANDRLQLPVDSRMSGVDHRKSEREASTPVVDHRMSVSVDCGPVDAPNVLLTHHRGQLKKDLPGDLHGSTPSDPSGHSSTRAPSRLTSARLDRFRHRLAADRVRDQRQDRETQERIGSENTVVGVHFDTRRATGAQTIVTPANISAGTARETHFRHKGTRR
;
A
#
# COMPACT_ATOMS: atom_id res chain seq x y z
N MET A 1 -18.70 -39.75 -17.96
CA MET A 1 -18.28 -38.49 -17.32
C MET A 1 -17.39 -38.88 -16.15
N SER A 2 -16.10 -38.53 -16.17
CA SER A 2 -15.22 -38.82 -15.04
C SER A 2 -15.74 -38.08 -13.80
N GLU A 3 -15.90 -38.81 -12.69
CA GLU A 3 -16.25 -38.21 -11.40
C GLU A 3 -15.18 -37.19 -10.99
N HIS A 4 -15.60 -36.07 -10.40
CA HIS A 4 -14.69 -34.97 -10.06
C HIS A 4 -13.78 -35.40 -8.89
N PRO A 5 -12.50 -34.95 -8.82
CA PRO A 5 -11.52 -35.45 -7.84
C PRO A 5 -11.95 -35.23 -6.39
N TYR A 6 -12.65 -34.11 -6.17
CA TYR A 6 -13.26 -33.79 -4.88
C TYR A 6 -14.28 -34.85 -4.43
N ASP A 7 -15.16 -35.30 -5.32
CA ASP A 7 -16.20 -36.28 -4.98
C ASP A 7 -15.56 -37.64 -4.69
N CYS A 8 -14.57 -38.05 -5.49
CA CYS A 8 -13.78 -39.26 -5.22
C CYS A 8 -13.08 -39.21 -3.86
N LEU A 9 -12.46 -38.08 -3.50
CA LEU A 9 -11.81 -37.89 -2.20
C LEU A 9 -12.80 -37.93 -1.03
N VAL A 10 -13.94 -37.26 -1.16
CA VAL A 10 -14.98 -37.26 -0.12
C VAL A 10 -15.54 -38.67 0.06
N SER A 11 -15.77 -39.40 -1.03
CA SER A 11 -16.16 -40.81 -0.99
C SER A 11 -15.10 -41.68 -0.33
N ALA A 12 -13.82 -41.52 -0.68
CA ALA A 12 -12.72 -42.25 -0.07
C ALA A 12 -12.60 -41.98 1.44
N LEU A 13 -12.75 -40.72 1.87
CA LEU A 13 -12.77 -40.34 3.30
C LEU A 13 -13.93 -40.99 4.05
N ARG A 14 -15.12 -41.07 3.44
CA ARG A 14 -16.28 -41.77 4.03
C ARG A 14 -16.00 -43.26 4.16
N SER A 15 -15.49 -43.90 3.11
CA SER A 15 -15.13 -45.33 3.11
C SER A 15 -14.03 -45.66 4.12
N HIS A 16 -13.11 -44.74 4.37
CA HIS A 16 -12.05 -44.88 5.37
C HIS A 16 -12.53 -44.63 6.81
N GLY A 17 -13.80 -44.26 7.00
CA GLY A 17 -14.38 -43.98 8.33
C GLY A 17 -13.99 -42.64 8.93
N CYS A 18 -13.47 -41.70 8.12
CA CYS A 18 -13.14 -40.37 8.60
C CYS A 18 -14.41 -39.59 8.97
N ARG A 19 -14.38 -38.84 10.08
CA ARG A 19 -15.49 -37.95 10.45
C ARG A 19 -15.46 -36.71 9.57
N ILE A 20 -16.50 -36.53 8.76
CA ILE A 20 -16.62 -35.40 7.81
C ILE A 20 -17.64 -34.38 8.32
N LEU A 21 -17.26 -33.11 8.28
CA LEU A 21 -18.11 -31.96 8.58
C LEU A 21 -18.26 -31.09 7.33
N PRO A 22 -19.49 -30.64 7.00
CA PRO A 22 -19.71 -29.74 5.88
C PRO A 22 -19.02 -28.39 6.14
N LYS A 23 -18.48 -27.80 5.08
CA LYS A 23 -17.79 -26.50 5.14
C LYS A 23 -18.01 -25.75 3.82
N ARG A 24 -17.95 -24.42 3.88
CA ARG A 24 -17.62 -23.60 2.71
C ARG A 24 -16.30 -22.90 2.99
N ASP A 25 -15.49 -22.74 1.96
CA ASP A 25 -14.25 -21.96 2.12
C ASP A 25 -14.55 -20.45 2.14
N SER A 26 -13.51 -19.64 2.32
CA SER A 26 -13.65 -18.17 2.34
C SER A 26 -14.12 -17.56 1.02
N GLN A 27 -14.08 -18.32 -0.07
CA GLN A 27 -14.52 -17.92 -1.40
C GLN A 27 -15.91 -18.51 -1.74
N GLY A 28 -16.57 -19.18 -0.78
CA GLY A 28 -17.89 -19.80 -0.96
C GLY A 28 -17.88 -21.16 -1.65
N ARG A 29 -16.71 -21.71 -2.01
CA ARG A 29 -16.56 -23.00 -2.69
C ARG A 29 -16.92 -24.16 -1.77
N ASP A 30 -17.36 -25.26 -2.38
CA ASP A 30 -17.69 -26.49 -1.65
C ASP A 30 -16.44 -27.09 -1.01
N ALA A 31 -16.51 -27.29 0.30
CA ALA A 31 -15.41 -27.82 1.08
C ALA A 31 -15.93 -28.80 2.15
N VAL A 32 -15.07 -29.68 2.61
CA VAL A 32 -15.33 -30.47 3.82
C VAL A 32 -14.15 -30.38 4.75
N ARG A 33 -14.44 -30.55 6.04
CA ARG A 33 -13.42 -30.73 7.06
C ARG A 33 -13.51 -32.15 7.60
N ALA A 34 -12.44 -32.92 7.52
CA ALA A 34 -12.40 -34.32 7.92
C ALA A 34 -11.32 -34.60 8.96
N THR A 35 -11.47 -35.68 9.72
CA THR A 35 -10.33 -36.28 10.44
C THR A 35 -9.31 -36.77 9.44
N CYS A 36 -8.03 -36.59 9.74
CA CYS A 36 -6.96 -36.96 8.84
C CYS A 36 -6.79 -38.49 8.85
N PRO A 37 -6.72 -39.17 7.69
CA PRO A 37 -6.43 -40.61 7.64
C PRO A 37 -4.94 -40.92 7.93
N ALA A 38 -4.07 -39.91 7.83
CA ALA A 38 -2.62 -40.08 7.94
C ALA A 38 -2.03 -39.82 9.35
N HIS A 39 -2.85 -39.33 10.28
CA HIS A 39 -2.51 -39.21 11.69
C HIS A 39 -3.78 -39.28 12.54
N HIS A 40 -3.65 -39.57 13.83
CA HIS A 40 -4.80 -39.64 14.71
C HIS A 40 -5.17 -38.24 15.23
N ASP A 41 -6.27 -37.67 14.75
CA ASP A 41 -6.87 -36.44 15.29
C ASP A 41 -8.29 -36.66 15.83
N ARG A 42 -8.55 -36.13 17.03
CA ARG A 42 -9.92 -36.11 17.60
C ARG A 42 -10.77 -34.96 17.06
N ASN A 43 -10.12 -33.89 16.59
CA ASN A 43 -10.77 -32.73 16.00
C ASN A 43 -10.36 -32.66 14.52
N PRO A 44 -11.31 -32.72 13.56
CA PRO A 44 -11.02 -32.70 12.13
C PRO A 44 -9.97 -31.66 11.73
N SER A 45 -8.81 -32.10 11.24
CA SER A 45 -7.69 -31.23 10.85
C SER A 45 -7.49 -31.16 9.34
N LEU A 46 -8.06 -32.09 8.58
CA LEU A 46 -7.97 -32.13 7.12
C LEU A 46 -9.05 -31.27 6.49
N VAL A 47 -8.69 -30.43 5.53
CA VAL A 47 -9.63 -29.69 4.68
C VAL A 47 -9.46 -30.14 3.24
N VAL A 48 -10.58 -30.50 2.61
CA VAL A 48 -10.67 -30.81 1.18
C VAL A 48 -11.59 -29.80 0.53
N THR A 49 -11.12 -29.11 -0.51
CA THR A 49 -11.87 -28.05 -1.21
C THR A 49 -11.96 -28.37 -2.70
N ARG A 50 -13.15 -28.20 -3.28
CA ARG A 50 -13.39 -28.27 -4.73
C ARG A 50 -12.84 -27.00 -5.38
N ASP A 51 -11.94 -27.13 -6.35
CA ASP A 51 -11.35 -26.00 -7.08
C ASP A 51 -11.23 -26.28 -8.58
N GLY A 52 -12.16 -25.76 -9.37
CA GLY A 52 -12.18 -25.94 -10.82
C GLY A 52 -12.27 -27.42 -11.21
N GLU A 53 -11.18 -27.95 -11.78
CA GLU A 53 -11.03 -29.36 -12.17
C GLU A 53 -10.17 -30.15 -11.16
N THR A 54 -9.90 -29.59 -9.98
CA THR A 54 -8.95 -30.13 -9.00
C THR A 54 -9.54 -30.18 -7.60
N ALA A 55 -8.94 -31.01 -6.75
CA ALA A 55 -9.23 -31.05 -5.32
C ALA A 55 -8.02 -30.59 -4.51
N LEU A 56 -8.20 -29.53 -3.73
CA LEU A 56 -7.16 -29.03 -2.83
C LEU A 56 -7.27 -29.76 -1.50
N VAL A 57 -6.14 -30.31 -1.03
CA VAL A 57 -6.06 -31.06 0.22
C VAL A 57 -5.03 -30.41 1.12
N LYS A 58 -5.48 -29.88 2.26
CA LYS A 58 -4.62 -29.24 3.26
C LYS A 58 -4.88 -29.84 4.63
N ASP A 59 -3.86 -30.44 5.21
CA ASP A 59 -3.87 -30.86 6.61
C ASP A 59 -3.26 -29.78 7.51
N PHE A 60 -3.97 -29.40 8.57
CA PHE A 60 -3.50 -28.50 9.62
C PHE A 60 -2.83 -29.24 10.79
N GLY A 61 -2.91 -30.58 10.83
CA GLY A 61 -2.18 -31.43 11.76
C GLY A 61 -0.73 -31.74 11.33
N GLY A 62 -0.32 -31.28 10.14
CA GLY A 62 1.07 -31.33 9.67
C GLY A 62 1.41 -32.46 8.70
N CYS A 63 0.45 -33.28 8.25
CA CYS A 63 0.72 -34.27 7.21
C CYS A 63 0.91 -33.60 5.84
N SER A 64 1.84 -34.15 5.05
CA SER A 64 1.93 -33.81 3.64
C SER A 64 0.71 -34.34 2.88
N THR A 65 0.33 -33.64 1.80
CA THR A 65 -0.76 -34.08 0.92
C THR A 65 -0.52 -35.50 0.40
N THR A 66 0.72 -35.84 0.06
CA THR A 66 1.13 -37.19 -0.37
C THR A 66 0.82 -38.27 0.66
N LYS A 67 1.02 -37.99 1.95
CA LYS A 67 0.74 -38.94 3.04
C LYS A 67 -0.76 -39.15 3.22
N VAL A 68 -1.54 -38.06 3.08
CA VAL A 68 -3.01 -38.12 3.17
C VAL A 68 -3.61 -38.95 2.04
N VAL A 69 -3.25 -38.66 0.78
CA VAL A 69 -3.78 -39.42 -0.36
C VAL A 69 -3.32 -40.87 -0.31
N GLY A 70 -2.07 -41.12 0.07
CA GLY A 70 -1.55 -42.48 0.24
C GLY A 70 -2.32 -43.30 1.29
N ALA A 71 -2.71 -42.69 2.41
CA ALA A 71 -3.54 -43.36 3.42
C ALA A 71 -4.95 -43.74 2.90
N LEU A 72 -5.44 -43.00 1.91
CA LEU A 72 -6.71 -43.28 1.21
C LEU A 72 -6.55 -44.21 0.02
N SER A 73 -5.37 -44.79 -0.20
CA SER A 73 -5.04 -45.57 -1.41
C SER A 73 -5.22 -44.78 -2.72
N LEU A 74 -5.03 -43.47 -2.65
CA LEU A 74 -5.04 -42.54 -3.77
C LEU A 74 -3.63 -42.01 -4.05
N THR A 75 -3.43 -41.47 -5.23
CA THR A 75 -2.19 -40.83 -5.67
C THR A 75 -2.38 -39.32 -5.85
N MET A 76 -1.28 -38.60 -6.04
CA MET A 76 -1.35 -37.17 -6.39
C MET A 76 -2.06 -36.93 -7.72
N ALA A 77 -2.08 -37.90 -8.64
CA ALA A 77 -2.76 -37.77 -9.93
C ALA A 77 -4.29 -37.72 -9.76
N ASP A 78 -4.82 -38.43 -8.75
CA ASP A 78 -6.25 -38.50 -8.47
C ASP A 78 -6.82 -37.19 -7.91
N LEU A 79 -5.98 -36.17 -7.67
CA LEU A 79 -6.40 -34.83 -7.27
C LEU A 79 -6.78 -33.93 -8.46
N PHE A 80 -6.61 -34.41 -9.70
CA PHE A 80 -6.75 -33.61 -10.92
C PHE A 80 -7.62 -34.33 -11.95
N SER A 81 -8.68 -33.67 -12.43
CA SER A 81 -9.49 -34.12 -13.58
C SER A 81 -9.00 -33.44 -14.84
N GLY A 82 -7.91 -33.93 -15.43
CA GLY A 82 -7.42 -33.43 -16.70
C GLY A 82 -5.97 -33.81 -16.98
N PRO A 83 -5.49 -33.60 -18.22
CA PRO A 83 -4.07 -33.76 -18.52
C PRO A 83 -3.24 -32.86 -17.61
N ARG A 84 -2.07 -33.35 -17.18
CA ARG A 84 -1.12 -32.59 -16.34
C ARG A 84 -0.89 -31.22 -16.95
N ARG A 85 -1.45 -30.17 -16.33
CA ARG A 85 -1.24 -28.79 -16.78
C ARG A 85 0.26 -28.51 -16.68
N VAL A 86 0.89 -28.28 -17.82
CA VAL A 86 2.27 -27.78 -17.85
C VAL A 86 2.19 -26.34 -17.34
N PRO A 87 2.93 -25.97 -16.28
CA PRO A 87 2.93 -24.59 -15.81
C PRO A 87 3.36 -23.68 -16.96
N VAL A 88 2.45 -22.84 -17.44
CA VAL A 88 2.81 -21.80 -18.41
C VAL A 88 3.72 -20.83 -17.68
N ALA A 89 4.93 -20.63 -18.18
CA ALA A 89 5.86 -19.69 -17.59
C ALA A 89 5.20 -18.29 -17.52
N PRO A 90 5.21 -17.63 -16.35
CA PRO A 90 4.58 -16.32 -16.21
C PRO A 90 5.20 -15.33 -17.19
N THR A 91 4.37 -14.68 -18.01
CA THR A 91 4.79 -13.66 -18.97
C THR A 91 4.95 -12.32 -18.29
N ILE A 92 5.74 -11.43 -18.89
CA ILE A 92 5.86 -10.04 -18.44
C ILE A 92 4.61 -9.28 -18.86
N VAL A 93 3.95 -8.60 -17.90
CA VAL A 93 2.73 -7.81 -18.16
C VAL A 93 2.94 -6.31 -17.95
N ALA A 94 3.94 -5.91 -17.15
CA ALA A 94 4.35 -4.52 -17.00
C ALA A 94 5.83 -4.46 -16.60
N SER A 95 6.47 -3.34 -16.91
CA SER A 95 7.86 -3.06 -16.58
C SER A 95 7.99 -1.62 -16.13
N TYR A 96 8.63 -1.40 -14.98
CA TYR A 96 8.79 -0.09 -14.36
C TYR A 96 10.27 0.25 -14.25
N ASP A 97 10.68 1.31 -14.93
CA ASP A 97 12.07 1.76 -15.00
C ASP A 97 12.42 2.62 -13.79
N TYR A 98 13.43 2.19 -13.03
CA TYR A 98 14.03 2.96 -11.96
C TYR A 98 15.30 3.61 -12.48
N VAL A 99 15.27 4.93 -12.58
CA VAL A 99 16.37 5.77 -13.06
C VAL A 99 17.01 6.51 -11.89
N ASP A 100 18.27 6.90 -12.05
CA ASP A 100 18.93 7.83 -11.14
C ASP A 100 18.49 9.28 -11.40
N LEU A 101 19.01 10.23 -10.61
CA LEU A 101 18.72 11.66 -10.76
C LEU A 101 19.11 12.26 -12.13
N ASN A 102 20.00 11.58 -12.87
CA ASN A 102 20.43 11.99 -14.21
C ASN A 102 19.58 11.34 -15.32
N GLY A 103 18.59 10.52 -14.96
CA GLY A 103 17.77 9.77 -15.91
C GLY A 103 18.43 8.49 -16.43
N VAL A 104 19.54 8.05 -15.85
CA VAL A 104 20.22 6.81 -16.23
C VAL A 104 19.50 5.62 -15.61
N LEU A 105 19.14 4.63 -16.42
CA LEU A 105 18.49 3.41 -15.97
C LEU A 105 19.38 2.61 -15.00
N VAL A 106 18.93 2.48 -13.75
CA VAL A 106 19.61 1.71 -12.70
C VAL A 106 19.09 0.27 -12.66
N ALA A 107 17.77 0.12 -12.63
CA ALA A 107 17.12 -1.18 -12.58
C ALA A 107 15.71 -1.10 -13.17
N GLN A 108 15.12 -2.25 -13.47
CA GLN A 108 13.75 -2.35 -13.89
C GLN A 108 13.01 -3.39 -13.03
N LYS A 109 11.84 -3.00 -12.53
CA LYS A 109 10.94 -3.89 -11.82
C LYS A 109 9.90 -4.43 -12.79
N VAL A 110 9.87 -5.75 -12.93
CA VAL A 110 9.02 -6.46 -13.89
C VAL A 110 7.87 -7.11 -13.13
N ARG A 111 6.64 -6.76 -13.51
CA ARG A 111 5.43 -7.45 -13.06
C ARG A 111 5.11 -8.59 -14.03
N ARG A 112 4.86 -9.78 -13.50
CA ARG A 112 4.49 -10.97 -14.28
C ARG A 112 2.99 -11.26 -14.18
N SER A 113 2.48 -12.10 -15.10
CA SER A 113 1.06 -12.47 -15.17
C SER A 113 0.54 -13.19 -13.92
N ASP A 114 1.43 -13.84 -13.16
CA ASP A 114 1.16 -14.45 -11.85
C ASP A 114 1.13 -13.43 -10.69
N LYS A 115 1.11 -12.12 -11.01
CA LYS A 115 1.19 -10.98 -10.05
C LYS A 115 2.49 -10.90 -9.26
N SER A 116 3.48 -11.73 -9.55
CA SER A 116 4.79 -11.62 -8.91
C SER A 116 5.64 -10.52 -9.55
N PHE A 117 6.58 -10.00 -8.76
CA PHE A 117 7.53 -9.00 -9.21
C PHE A 117 8.93 -9.58 -9.26
N ARG A 118 9.72 -9.16 -10.25
CA ARG A 118 11.15 -9.50 -10.37
C ARG A 118 11.94 -8.27 -10.76
N TRP A 119 13.12 -8.12 -10.18
CA TRP A 119 14.07 -7.09 -10.57
C TRP A 119 14.98 -7.58 -11.70
N ARG A 120 15.39 -6.67 -12.56
CA ARG A 120 16.50 -6.87 -13.51
C ARG A 120 17.28 -5.57 -13.69
N VAL A 121 18.56 -5.69 -14.02
CA VAL A 121 19.45 -4.55 -14.31
C VAL A 121 20.01 -4.67 -15.72
N PRO A 122 20.33 -3.55 -16.39
CA PRO A 122 21.01 -3.59 -17.68
C PRO A 122 22.39 -4.24 -17.53
N ALA A 123 22.80 -5.03 -18.52
CA ALA A 123 24.14 -5.61 -18.54
C ALA A 123 25.18 -4.51 -18.84
N LEU A 124 26.21 -4.42 -18.00
CA LEU A 124 27.24 -3.37 -18.04
C LEU A 124 27.93 -3.15 -19.39
N PHE A 125 27.94 -4.14 -20.28
CA PHE A 125 28.63 -4.08 -21.58
C PHE A 125 27.67 -3.98 -22.78
N THR A 126 26.38 -4.17 -22.55
CA THR A 126 25.36 -4.20 -23.60
C THR A 126 24.07 -3.68 -22.98
N ALA A 127 23.71 -2.42 -23.26
CA ALA A 127 22.44 -1.80 -22.84
C ALA A 127 21.18 -2.52 -23.38
N ARG A 128 21.35 -3.63 -24.10
CA ARG A 128 20.31 -4.48 -24.68
C ARG A 128 20.16 -5.83 -23.99
N GLU A 129 21.04 -6.18 -23.05
CA GLU A 129 20.97 -7.42 -22.29
C GLU A 129 20.55 -7.15 -20.85
N TRP A 130 19.77 -8.07 -20.27
CA TRP A 130 19.22 -7.95 -18.92
C TRP A 130 19.80 -9.02 -18.01
N LYS A 131 20.16 -8.64 -16.78
CA LYS A 131 20.54 -9.55 -15.70
C LYS A 131 19.46 -9.56 -14.63
N TRP A 132 18.98 -10.74 -14.25
CA TRP A 132 17.92 -10.88 -13.23
C TRP A 132 18.47 -10.66 -11.82
N GLY A 133 17.80 -9.80 -11.05
CA GLY A 133 18.20 -9.35 -9.72
C GLY A 133 18.71 -7.91 -9.71
N LEU A 134 18.93 -7.35 -8.53
CA LEU A 134 19.47 -5.99 -8.36
C LEU A 134 20.99 -5.93 -8.43
N HIS A 135 21.69 -7.05 -8.20
CA HIS A 135 23.16 -7.12 -8.27
C HIS A 135 23.90 -6.00 -7.51
N GLY A 136 23.41 -5.62 -6.33
CA GLY A 136 23.99 -4.56 -5.49
C GLY A 136 23.58 -3.14 -5.88
N SER A 137 22.76 -2.97 -6.93
CA SER A 137 22.20 -1.68 -7.31
C SER A 137 21.20 -1.20 -6.26
N SER A 138 21.33 0.06 -5.85
CA SER A 138 20.35 0.74 -5.00
C SER A 138 19.38 1.51 -5.87
N VAL A 139 18.09 1.39 -5.60
CA VAL A 139 17.03 2.11 -6.32
C VAL A 139 16.39 3.14 -5.39
N GLY A 140 16.15 4.34 -5.94
CA GLY A 140 15.45 5.42 -5.26
C GLY A 140 13.93 5.34 -5.44
N LEU A 141 13.29 6.50 -5.34
CA LEU A 141 11.88 6.67 -5.64
C LEU A 141 11.59 6.47 -7.14
N TYR A 142 10.45 5.87 -7.46
CA TYR A 142 10.01 5.68 -8.84
C TYR A 142 9.67 7.02 -9.49
N ARG A 143 10.16 7.28 -10.71
CA ARG A 143 9.97 8.56 -11.45
C ARG A 143 10.47 9.81 -10.71
N LEU A 144 11.52 9.68 -9.89
CA LEU A 144 12.04 10.79 -9.10
C LEU A 144 12.53 12.00 -9.94
N PRO A 145 13.29 11.82 -11.04
CA PRO A 145 13.70 12.95 -11.88
C PRO A 145 12.53 13.72 -12.49
N GLU A 146 11.45 13.02 -12.83
CA GLU A 146 10.25 13.60 -13.45
C GLU A 146 9.45 14.48 -12.49
N LEU A 147 9.74 14.45 -11.18
CA LEU A 147 9.15 15.35 -10.19
C LEU A 147 9.81 16.73 -10.13
N ALA A 148 10.90 16.95 -10.87
CA ALA A 148 11.63 18.22 -10.82
C ALA A 148 10.71 19.41 -11.14
N GLY A 149 10.54 20.31 -10.16
CA GLY A 149 9.70 21.50 -10.28
C GLY A 149 8.22 21.30 -9.94
N ALA A 150 7.79 20.08 -9.60
CA ALA A 150 6.44 19.83 -9.10
C ALA A 150 6.32 20.28 -7.64
N SER A 151 5.50 21.31 -7.37
CA SER A 151 5.24 21.77 -6.01
C SER A 151 4.40 20.78 -5.21
N THR A 152 3.48 20.10 -5.88
CA THR A 152 2.59 19.09 -5.31
C THR A 152 2.92 17.74 -5.90
N VAL A 153 3.23 16.77 -5.03
CA VAL A 153 3.57 15.40 -5.40
C VAL A 153 2.58 14.45 -4.73
N TYR A 154 2.14 13.44 -5.47
CA TYR A 154 1.27 12.38 -4.97
C TYR A 154 2.09 11.12 -4.69
N LEU A 155 1.82 10.45 -3.57
CA LEU A 155 2.49 9.23 -3.16
C LEU A 155 1.45 8.10 -3.08
N SER A 156 1.73 7.00 -3.76
CA SER A 156 0.96 5.75 -3.63
C SER A 156 1.90 4.58 -3.28
N GLU A 157 1.34 3.44 -2.88
CA GLU A 157 2.14 2.28 -2.47
C GLU A 157 2.80 1.52 -3.64
N GLY A 158 2.25 1.60 -4.85
CA GLY A 158 2.69 0.79 -5.99
C GLY A 158 2.79 1.53 -7.32
N GLU A 159 3.65 1.04 -8.20
CA GLU A 159 3.96 1.70 -9.49
C GLU A 159 2.74 1.80 -10.41
N LYS A 160 1.84 0.82 -10.35
CA LYS A 160 0.61 0.83 -11.15
C LYS A 160 -0.30 2.01 -10.81
N ALA A 161 -0.42 2.34 -9.53
CA ALA A 161 -1.20 3.47 -9.06
C ALA A 161 -0.52 4.79 -9.45
N VAL A 162 0.81 4.86 -9.33
CA VAL A 162 1.61 6.00 -9.81
C VAL A 162 1.37 6.28 -11.29
N ASP A 163 1.50 5.26 -12.16
CA ASP A 163 1.28 5.43 -13.60
C ASP A 163 -0.15 5.89 -13.92
N CYS A 164 -1.15 5.44 -13.15
CA CYS A 164 -2.52 5.89 -13.28
C CYS A 164 -2.69 7.38 -12.92
N LEU A 165 -2.03 7.85 -11.86
CA LEU A 165 -2.03 9.27 -11.47
C LEU A 165 -1.33 10.14 -12.51
N TRP A 166 -0.21 9.67 -13.08
CA TRP A 166 0.46 10.35 -14.18
C TRP A 166 -0.42 10.46 -15.43
N ALA A 167 -1.22 9.44 -15.74
CA ALA A 167 -2.18 9.50 -16.85
C ALA A 167 -3.27 10.57 -16.63
N LEU A 168 -3.54 10.95 -15.38
CA LEU A 168 -4.43 12.05 -15.00
C LEU A 168 -3.71 13.40 -14.88
N GLY A 169 -2.40 13.48 -15.17
CA GLY A 169 -1.60 14.70 -15.07
C GLY A 169 -1.19 15.06 -13.63
N LEU A 170 -1.25 14.10 -12.70
CA LEU A 170 -0.85 14.29 -11.31
C LEU A 170 0.57 13.72 -11.08
N PRO A 171 1.60 14.55 -10.81
CA PRO A 171 2.97 14.08 -10.60
C PRO A 171 3.04 13.17 -9.37
N ALA A 172 3.32 11.89 -9.59
CA ALA A 172 3.25 10.88 -8.55
C ALA A 172 4.52 10.01 -8.43
N THR A 173 4.75 9.44 -7.26
CA THR A 173 5.86 8.51 -7.01
C THR A 173 5.48 7.41 -6.01
N CYS A 174 6.34 6.41 -5.87
CA CYS A 174 6.25 5.34 -4.88
C CYS A 174 7.64 4.82 -4.50
N GLY A 175 7.72 4.13 -3.35
CA GLY A 175 8.91 3.40 -2.96
C GLY A 175 9.05 2.06 -3.71
N PRO A 176 10.28 1.52 -3.85
CA PRO A 176 10.57 0.32 -4.63
C PRO A 176 9.91 -0.97 -4.13
N ASN A 177 9.62 -1.07 -2.82
CA ASN A 177 9.16 -2.30 -2.17
C ASN A 177 7.83 -2.11 -1.41
N GLY A 178 7.00 -1.13 -1.78
CA GLY A 178 5.69 -0.89 -1.17
C GLY A 178 5.75 -0.55 0.34
N ALA A 179 4.63 -0.77 1.03
CA ALA A 179 4.50 -0.48 2.46
C ALA A 179 5.58 -1.17 3.31
N GLY A 180 6.28 -0.36 4.12
CA GLY A 180 7.26 -0.83 5.10
C GLY A 180 8.72 -0.64 4.72
N SER A 181 9.02 -0.26 3.48
CA SER A 181 10.41 -0.06 3.01
C SER A 181 10.79 1.41 2.83
N TRP A 182 10.07 2.34 3.46
CA TRP A 182 10.34 3.78 3.35
C TRP A 182 11.64 4.17 4.03
N SER A 183 12.51 4.88 3.31
CA SER A 183 13.69 5.54 3.85
C SER A 183 13.40 7.01 4.10
N SER A 184 13.79 7.55 5.26
CA SER A 184 13.65 8.99 5.54
C SER A 184 14.43 9.88 4.56
N ALA A 185 15.53 9.37 3.99
CA ALA A 185 16.32 10.09 2.98
C ALA A 185 15.50 10.41 1.71
N TRP A 186 14.45 9.64 1.42
CA TRP A 186 13.58 9.92 0.29
C TRP A 186 12.68 11.14 0.51
N ALA A 187 12.44 11.55 1.77
CA ALA A 187 11.77 12.82 2.05
C ALA A 187 12.67 14.01 1.69
N ASP A 188 13.98 13.90 1.93
CA ASP A 188 14.96 14.89 1.48
C ASP A 188 15.03 14.94 -0.05
N ASP A 189 15.02 13.79 -0.73
CA ASP A 189 14.98 13.71 -2.20
C ASP A 189 13.76 14.43 -2.78
N LEU A 190 12.57 14.21 -2.21
CA LEU A 190 11.35 14.92 -2.61
C LEU A 190 11.49 16.43 -2.41
N TRP A 191 12.00 16.86 -1.27
CA TRP A 191 12.20 18.28 -0.97
C TRP A 191 13.16 18.93 -1.97
N ASN A 192 14.26 18.25 -2.30
CA ASN A 192 15.29 18.67 -3.25
C ASN A 192 14.73 18.83 -4.67
N GLN A 193 13.75 17.99 -5.06
CA GLN A 193 13.06 18.13 -6.35
C GLN A 193 12.06 19.30 -6.41
N GLY A 194 11.84 19.99 -5.28
CA GLY A 194 10.94 21.15 -5.20
C GLY A 194 9.58 20.83 -4.61
N CYS A 195 9.34 19.62 -4.11
CA CYS A 195 8.10 19.26 -3.45
C CYS A 195 7.89 20.13 -2.19
N ARG A 196 6.70 20.73 -2.09
CA ARG A 196 6.26 21.52 -0.93
C ARG A 196 4.93 21.01 -0.37
N SER A 197 4.14 20.29 -1.17
CA SER A 197 2.93 19.60 -0.73
C SER A 197 3.00 18.13 -1.15
N LEU A 198 2.87 17.22 -0.19
CA LEU A 198 2.86 15.78 -0.42
C LEU A 198 1.49 15.21 -0.08
N VAL A 199 0.85 14.55 -1.05
CA VAL A 199 -0.46 13.92 -0.89
C VAL A 199 -0.28 12.42 -0.90
N ILE A 200 -0.61 11.74 0.19
CA ILE A 200 -0.40 10.31 0.37
C ILE A 200 -1.75 9.58 0.24
N PHE A 201 -1.84 8.68 -0.74
CA PHE A 201 -2.93 7.70 -0.84
C PHE A 201 -2.46 6.38 -0.22
N ALA A 202 -3.01 6.07 0.96
CA ALA A 202 -2.73 4.83 1.66
C ALA A 202 -3.67 3.71 1.18
N ASP A 203 -3.18 2.47 1.15
CA ASP A 203 -4.07 1.32 0.96
C ASP A 203 -5.06 1.23 2.14
N ARG A 204 -6.30 0.80 1.88
CA ARG A 204 -7.34 0.70 2.91
C ARG A 204 -7.16 -0.53 3.81
N ASP A 205 -6.05 -0.55 4.54
CA ASP A 205 -5.76 -1.51 5.60
C ASP A 205 -4.80 -0.95 6.67
N ALA A 206 -4.50 -1.76 7.68
CA ALA A 206 -3.67 -1.35 8.81
C ALA A 206 -2.18 -1.16 8.45
N ALA A 207 -1.70 -1.82 7.39
CA ALA A 207 -0.31 -1.69 6.96
C ALA A 207 -0.11 -0.40 6.17
N GLY A 208 -1.06 -0.06 5.29
CA GLY A 208 -1.07 1.19 4.53
C GLY A 208 -1.19 2.41 5.43
N ALA A 209 -2.09 2.39 6.42
CA ALA A 209 -2.21 3.47 7.40
C ALA A 209 -0.90 3.72 8.16
N GLN A 210 -0.22 2.66 8.61
CA GLN A 210 1.08 2.79 9.29
C GLN A 210 2.19 3.28 8.34
N HIS A 211 2.13 2.90 7.07
CA HIS A 211 3.07 3.37 6.07
C HIS A 211 2.92 4.87 5.81
N ALA A 212 1.69 5.34 5.57
CA ALA A 212 1.41 6.76 5.35
C ALA A 212 1.83 7.62 6.54
N GLU A 213 1.58 7.16 7.77
CA GLU A 213 2.05 7.86 8.97
C GLU A 213 3.58 7.93 9.05
N ARG A 214 4.30 6.85 8.72
CA ARG A 214 5.78 6.85 8.71
C ARG A 214 6.34 7.84 7.68
N VAL A 215 5.74 7.89 6.49
CA VAL A 215 6.11 8.85 5.45
C VAL A 215 5.85 10.27 5.94
N ALA A 216 4.64 10.54 6.46
CA ALA A 216 4.25 11.86 6.92
C ALA A 216 5.17 12.37 8.04
N ALA A 217 5.49 11.51 9.01
CA ALA A 217 6.44 11.83 10.08
C ALA A 217 7.86 12.12 9.56
N SER A 218 8.30 11.48 8.47
CA SER A 218 9.62 11.77 7.88
C SER A 218 9.70 13.11 7.15
N CYS A 219 8.55 13.68 6.77
CA CYS A 219 8.47 14.99 6.14
C CYS A 219 8.31 16.14 7.16
N ASP A 220 8.05 15.79 8.43
CA ASP A 220 7.90 16.77 9.51
C ASP A 220 9.21 17.54 9.71
N GLY A 221 9.11 18.87 9.75
CA GLY A 221 10.27 19.76 9.87
C GLY A 221 11.03 20.04 8.57
N LEU A 222 10.71 19.39 7.44
CA LEU A 222 11.30 19.70 6.11
C LEU A 222 10.57 20.86 5.39
N GLY A 223 9.46 21.34 5.93
CA GLY A 223 8.61 22.35 5.27
C GLY A 223 7.79 21.79 4.11
N ILE A 224 7.55 20.47 4.10
CA ILE A 224 6.60 19.81 3.21
C ILE A 224 5.26 19.71 3.95
N GLU A 225 4.20 20.30 3.41
CA GLU A 225 2.84 20.09 3.89
C GLU A 225 2.36 18.71 3.44
N VAL A 226 2.10 17.81 4.39
CA VAL A 226 1.63 16.45 4.08
C VAL A 226 0.13 16.36 4.24
N ARG A 227 -0.58 15.68 3.34
CA ARG A 227 -1.98 15.27 3.47
C ARG A 227 -2.07 13.77 3.32
N VAL A 228 -2.66 13.08 4.30
CA VAL A 228 -2.94 11.65 4.23
C VAL A 228 -4.41 11.50 3.88
N VAL A 229 -4.67 11.02 2.66
CA VAL A 229 -6.01 11.02 2.06
C VAL A 229 -6.66 9.66 2.23
N ASP A 230 -7.83 9.65 2.85
CA ASP A 230 -8.73 8.52 2.90
C ASP A 230 -9.77 8.65 1.77
N LEU A 231 -9.65 7.87 0.70
CA LEU A 231 -10.61 7.92 -0.40
C LEU A 231 -11.95 7.27 0.01
N PRO A 232 -13.09 7.94 -0.22
CA PRO A 232 -14.40 7.45 0.19
C PRO A 232 -14.83 6.24 -0.64
N GLY A 233 -15.55 5.30 -0.01
CA GLY A 233 -16.16 4.17 -0.73
C GLY A 233 -15.21 3.03 -1.13
N LEU A 234 -13.90 3.14 -0.84
CA LEU A 234 -12.93 2.06 -1.10
C LEU A 234 -13.31 0.75 -0.39
N ALA A 235 -13.13 -0.38 -1.07
CA ALA A 235 -13.19 -1.68 -0.41
C ALA A 235 -11.97 -1.90 0.50
N HIS A 236 -12.03 -2.87 1.41
CA HIS A 236 -10.85 -3.26 2.20
C HIS A 236 -9.77 -3.81 1.26
N HIS A 237 -8.51 -3.38 1.42
CA HIS A 237 -7.37 -3.64 0.50
C HIS A 237 -7.49 -3.06 -0.91
N ALA A 238 -8.39 -2.11 -1.15
CA ALA A 238 -8.41 -1.36 -2.40
C ALA A 238 -7.47 -0.14 -2.32
N ASP A 239 -6.95 0.26 -3.48
CA ASP A 239 -6.01 1.38 -3.65
C ASP A 239 -6.61 2.50 -4.51
N VAL A 240 -5.85 3.58 -4.72
CA VAL A 240 -6.28 4.70 -5.59
C VAL A 240 -6.52 4.28 -7.04
N PHE A 241 -5.84 3.23 -7.52
CA PHE A 241 -6.09 2.70 -8.85
C PHE A 241 -7.49 2.10 -8.95
N ASP A 242 -7.91 1.31 -7.96
CA ASP A 242 -9.25 0.72 -7.91
C ASP A 242 -10.34 1.80 -7.81
N TRP A 243 -10.06 2.90 -7.10
CA TRP A 243 -10.97 4.04 -7.01
C TRP A 243 -11.14 4.75 -8.36
N ILE A 244 -10.05 5.06 -9.05
CA ILE A 244 -10.11 5.66 -10.39
C ILE A 244 -10.79 4.69 -11.38
N ALA A 245 -10.49 3.39 -11.29
CA ALA A 245 -11.10 2.36 -12.14
C ALA A 245 -12.62 2.21 -11.90
N ALA A 246 -13.13 2.63 -10.74
CA ALA A 246 -14.57 2.68 -10.46
C ALA A 246 -15.29 3.87 -11.14
N GLY A 247 -14.56 4.72 -11.87
CA GLY A 247 -15.12 5.81 -12.67
C GLY A 247 -14.97 7.20 -12.06
N HIS A 248 -14.18 7.34 -10.98
CA HIS A 248 -13.90 8.64 -10.38
C HIS A 248 -12.92 9.45 -11.24
N SER A 249 -13.21 10.74 -11.36
CA SER A 249 -12.46 11.70 -12.18
C SER A 249 -11.28 12.31 -11.44
N VAL A 250 -10.42 13.04 -12.16
CA VAL A 250 -9.32 13.80 -11.55
C VAL A 250 -9.87 14.91 -10.65
N GLU A 251 -11.00 15.51 -11.01
CA GLU A 251 -11.70 16.52 -10.21
C GLU A 251 -12.15 15.94 -8.86
N ASP A 252 -12.65 14.70 -8.85
CA ASP A 252 -13.03 14.02 -7.61
C ASP A 252 -11.80 13.79 -6.71
N VAL A 253 -10.66 13.37 -7.30
CA VAL A 253 -9.40 13.24 -6.55
C VAL A 253 -9.02 14.58 -5.91
N LEU A 254 -9.02 15.66 -6.70
CA LEU A 254 -8.63 16.99 -6.22
C LEU A 254 -9.59 17.54 -5.16
N ALA A 255 -10.89 17.26 -5.27
CA ALA A 255 -11.89 17.64 -4.28
C ALA A 255 -11.61 16.96 -2.93
N VAL A 256 -11.39 15.64 -2.92
CA VAL A 256 -11.07 14.90 -1.70
C VAL A 256 -9.75 15.39 -1.08
N VAL A 257 -8.74 15.69 -1.90
CA VAL A 257 -7.46 16.25 -1.43
C VAL A 257 -7.62 17.63 -0.79
N ALA A 258 -8.46 18.48 -1.37
CA ALA A 258 -8.73 19.82 -0.85
C ALA A 258 -9.45 19.76 0.50
N GLU A 259 -10.40 18.85 0.66
CA GLU A 259 -11.13 18.60 1.93
C GLU A 259 -10.26 17.92 3.00
N THR A 260 -9.22 17.19 2.58
CA THR A 260 -8.34 16.48 3.51
C THR A 260 -7.44 17.46 4.28
N PRO A 261 -7.50 17.53 5.61
CA PRO A 261 -6.69 18.46 6.39
C PRO A 261 -5.19 18.10 6.37
N ALA A 262 -4.32 19.11 6.44
CA ALA A 262 -2.87 18.95 6.54
C ALA A 262 -2.46 18.17 7.79
N TRP A 263 -1.76 17.07 7.60
CA TRP A 263 -1.25 16.17 8.62
C TRP A 263 -0.36 16.90 9.61
N THR A 264 -0.61 16.69 10.90
CA THR A 264 0.29 17.11 11.98
C THR A 264 0.39 16.02 13.04
N PRO A 265 1.55 15.86 13.69
CA PRO A 265 1.72 14.90 14.78
C PRO A 265 0.67 15.10 15.90
N GLU A 266 0.35 16.35 16.21
CA GLU A 266 -0.62 16.73 17.25
C GLU A 266 -2.03 16.27 16.88
N ARG A 267 -2.44 16.44 15.62
CA ARG A 267 -3.77 16.01 15.16
C ARG A 267 -3.92 14.51 15.27
N VAL A 268 -2.94 13.75 14.78
CA VAL A 268 -2.95 12.29 14.86
C VAL A 268 -2.95 11.81 16.31
N ALA A 269 -2.18 12.45 17.19
CA ALA A 269 -2.17 12.14 18.62
C ALA A 269 -3.55 12.40 19.27
N ALA A 270 -4.20 13.51 18.92
CA ALA A 270 -5.53 13.88 19.41
C ALA A 270 -6.60 12.89 18.93
N GLU A 271 -6.59 12.51 17.65
CA GLU A 271 -7.49 11.51 17.06
C GLU A 271 -7.34 10.15 17.74
N ARG A 272 -6.11 9.68 17.95
CA ARG A 272 -5.82 8.42 18.67
C ARG A 272 -6.31 8.45 20.11
N LEU A 273 -6.15 9.58 20.80
CA LEU A 273 -6.65 9.76 22.16
C LEU A 273 -8.19 9.72 22.19
N ALA A 274 -8.85 10.42 21.26
CA ALA A 274 -10.30 10.40 21.11
C ALA A 274 -10.81 8.98 20.84
N HIS A 275 -10.20 8.27 19.89
CA HIS A 275 -10.56 6.89 19.55
C HIS A 275 -10.40 5.93 20.75
N ARG A 276 -9.28 6.03 21.49
CA ARG A 276 -9.06 5.24 22.71
C ARG A 276 -10.13 5.52 23.78
N ARG A 277 -10.52 6.78 23.95
CA ARG A 277 -11.59 7.18 24.88
C ARG A 277 -12.93 6.59 24.47
N THR A 278 -13.28 6.61 23.19
CA THR A 278 -14.52 6.02 22.66
C THR A 278 -14.56 4.51 22.87
N ARG A 279 -13.51 3.78 22.45
CA ARG A 279 -13.43 2.32 22.68
C ARG A 279 -13.51 1.95 24.16
N LYS A 280 -12.87 2.72 25.05
CA LYS A 280 -12.97 2.51 26.49
C LYS A 280 -14.40 2.70 27.00
N ARG A 281 -15.13 3.72 26.50
CA ARG A 281 -16.53 3.96 26.85
C ARG A 281 -17.44 2.83 26.36
N GLU A 282 -17.26 2.36 25.13
CA GLU A 282 -18.00 1.23 24.57
C GLU A 282 -17.73 -0.06 25.34
N TRP A 283 -16.46 -0.37 25.60
CA TRP A 283 -16.08 -1.52 26.41
C TRP A 283 -16.71 -1.46 27.82
N MET A 284 -16.70 -0.29 28.47
CA MET A 284 -17.38 -0.13 29.77
C MET A 284 -18.91 -0.31 29.67
N ARG A 285 -19.54 0.12 28.57
CA ARG A 285 -20.98 -0.12 28.33
C ARG A 285 -21.26 -1.61 28.15
N SER A 286 -20.48 -2.30 27.32
CA SER A 286 -20.60 -3.75 27.10
C SER A 286 -20.34 -4.54 28.38
N LYS A 287 -19.34 -4.14 29.17
CA LYS A 287 -19.06 -4.76 30.47
C LYS A 287 -20.24 -4.59 31.44
N ARG A 288 -20.77 -3.38 31.59
CA ARG A 288 -21.97 -3.13 32.44
C ARG A 288 -23.19 -3.92 31.96
N ALA A 289 -23.39 -4.02 30.64
CA ALA A 289 -24.49 -4.82 30.08
C ALA A 289 -24.33 -6.32 30.39
N ASN A 290 -23.10 -6.83 30.29
CA ASN A 290 -22.78 -8.22 30.62
C ASN A 290 -22.90 -8.50 32.13
N ASP A 291 -22.38 -7.62 32.97
CA ASP A 291 -22.49 -7.73 34.44
C ASP A 291 -23.97 -7.70 34.87
N ARG A 292 -24.83 -6.90 34.20
CA ARG A 292 -26.28 -6.85 34.46
C ARG A 292 -27.01 -8.14 34.04
N LEU A 293 -26.49 -8.86 33.05
CA LEU A 293 -27.01 -10.17 32.62
C LEU A 293 -26.53 -11.33 33.51
N GLN A 294 -25.44 -11.14 34.27
CA GLN A 294 -24.85 -12.15 35.15
C GLN A 294 -25.27 -12.03 36.62
N LEU A 295 -26.13 -11.07 36.98
CA LEU A 295 -26.67 -10.98 38.34
C LEU A 295 -27.63 -12.16 38.62
N PRO A 296 -27.47 -12.89 39.75
CA PRO A 296 -28.39 -13.95 40.15
C PRO A 296 -29.83 -13.41 40.29
N VAL A 297 -30.80 -14.20 39.83
CA VAL A 297 -32.24 -13.89 39.90
C VAL A 297 -32.79 -13.85 41.35
N ASP A 298 -31.98 -14.18 42.35
CA ASP A 298 -32.42 -14.35 43.75
C ASP A 298 -32.25 -13.10 44.62
N SER A 299 -32.76 -11.96 44.16
CA SER A 299 -32.97 -10.78 45.03
C SER A 299 -34.24 -9.97 44.74
N ARG A 300 -35.14 -10.48 43.88
CA ARG A 300 -36.41 -9.80 43.55
C ARG A 300 -37.65 -10.37 44.24
N MET A 301 -37.51 -11.27 45.21
CA MET A 301 -38.65 -11.81 45.97
C MET A 301 -38.40 -11.80 47.49
N SER A 302 -38.39 -10.62 48.10
CA SER A 302 -38.77 -10.46 49.51
C SER A 302 -39.24 -9.03 49.76
N GLY A 303 -40.55 -8.84 49.58
CA GLY A 303 -41.22 -7.56 49.79
C GLY A 303 -42.68 -7.62 49.36
N VAL A 304 -43.38 -8.69 49.74
CA VAL A 304 -44.84 -8.73 49.66
C VAL A 304 -45.35 -8.01 50.89
N ASP A 305 -45.76 -6.76 50.74
CA ASP A 305 -46.62 -6.10 51.72
C ASP A 305 -48.05 -6.04 51.17
N HIS A 306 -48.94 -6.71 51.89
CA HIS A 306 -50.37 -6.77 51.65
C HIS A 306 -51.05 -5.43 51.93
N ARG A 307 -51.84 -4.92 50.97
CA ARG A 307 -53.10 -4.22 51.25
C ARG A 307 -54.03 -4.15 50.02
N LYS A 308 -55.14 -4.90 50.11
CA LYS A 308 -56.56 -4.59 49.78
C LYS A 308 -56.84 -3.32 48.95
N SER A 309 -57.78 -3.23 48.01
CA SER A 309 -59.00 -4.01 47.71
C SER A 309 -59.70 -3.40 46.47
N GLU A 310 -60.32 -4.27 45.67
CA GLU A 310 -61.65 -4.13 45.03
C GLU A 310 -62.03 -2.85 44.25
N ARG A 311 -62.29 -2.98 42.94
CA ARG A 311 -63.65 -3.10 42.36
C ARG A 311 -63.61 -3.11 40.83
N GLU A 312 -64.26 -4.11 40.26
CA GLU A 312 -64.67 -4.22 38.86
C GLU A 312 -65.83 -3.26 38.55
N ALA A 313 -65.86 -2.70 37.34
CA ALA A 313 -67.06 -2.59 36.50
C ALA A 313 -66.75 -1.97 35.11
N SER A 314 -67.02 -2.77 34.06
CA SER A 314 -67.67 -2.39 32.79
C SER A 314 -66.96 -1.51 31.75
N THR A 315 -66.62 -2.15 30.62
CA THR A 315 -66.46 -1.60 29.23
C THR A 315 -67.85 -1.42 28.55
N PRO A 316 -68.06 -0.92 27.28
CA PRO A 316 -67.13 -0.84 26.12
C PRO A 316 -67.34 0.31 25.05
N VAL A 317 -66.59 0.19 23.93
CA VAL A 317 -66.79 0.72 22.53
C VAL A 317 -66.40 2.21 22.29
N VAL A 318 -65.56 2.60 21.31
CA VAL A 318 -65.81 2.67 19.85
C VAL A 318 -64.57 2.47 18.96
N ASP A 319 -64.83 1.79 17.84
CA ASP A 319 -64.03 1.41 16.67
C ASP A 319 -63.75 2.58 15.69
N HIS A 320 -62.60 2.59 15.00
CA HIS A 320 -62.51 3.00 13.59
C HIS A 320 -61.19 2.60 12.90
N ARG A 321 -61.31 1.55 12.08
CA ARG A 321 -60.87 1.32 10.68
C ARG A 321 -59.87 2.27 9.96
N MET A 322 -58.93 1.60 9.25
CA MET A 322 -58.46 1.76 7.84
C MET A 322 -57.44 2.89 7.51
N SER A 323 -56.15 2.56 7.24
CA SER A 323 -55.51 2.24 5.92
C SER A 323 -55.37 3.47 5.00
N VAL A 324 -54.31 3.79 4.24
CA VAL A 324 -53.09 3.14 3.73
C VAL A 324 -52.23 4.24 3.04
N SER A 325 -50.91 4.00 2.98
CA SER A 325 -49.85 4.48 2.05
C SER A 325 -49.86 5.89 1.40
N VAL A 326 -48.68 6.53 1.38
CA VAL A 326 -48.24 7.37 0.25
C VAL A 326 -46.74 7.26 0.05
N ASP A 327 -46.33 7.13 -1.22
CA ASP A 327 -44.97 7.19 -1.72
C ASP A 327 -44.90 8.23 -2.86
N CYS A 328 -43.69 8.75 -3.12
CA CYS A 328 -43.21 9.51 -4.29
C CYS A 328 -43.48 11.05 -4.43
N GLY A 329 -42.40 11.82 -4.74
CA GLY A 329 -42.34 13.26 -5.08
C GLY A 329 -42.80 13.61 -6.52
N PRO A 330 -42.22 14.57 -7.29
CA PRO A 330 -41.10 15.54 -7.10
C PRO A 330 -41.43 17.01 -7.56
N VAL A 331 -40.44 17.93 -7.59
CA VAL A 331 -40.13 18.98 -8.63
C VAL A 331 -39.56 20.34 -8.11
N ASP A 332 -38.38 20.69 -8.66
CA ASP A 332 -37.79 21.97 -9.14
C ASP A 332 -37.89 23.35 -8.42
N ALA A 333 -36.75 24.06 -8.47
CA ALA A 333 -36.42 25.46 -8.08
C ALA A 333 -36.94 26.52 -9.10
N PRO A 334 -36.60 27.85 -9.11
CA PRO A 334 -35.69 28.68 -8.29
C PRO A 334 -36.15 30.15 -7.94
N ASN A 335 -35.34 30.91 -7.17
CA ASN A 335 -35.02 32.37 -7.22
C ASN A 335 -34.71 32.97 -5.83
N VAL A 336 -33.47 33.42 -5.55
CA VAL A 336 -32.93 34.80 -5.67
C VAL A 336 -33.67 35.86 -4.83
N LEU A 337 -33.02 36.36 -3.76
CA LEU A 337 -32.97 37.80 -3.47
C LEU A 337 -31.80 38.19 -2.55
N LEU A 338 -31.06 39.20 -3.01
CA LEU A 338 -30.02 39.97 -2.32
C LEU A 338 -30.60 40.85 -1.20
N THR A 339 -29.82 41.11 -0.15
CA THR A 339 -29.75 42.46 0.46
C THR A 339 -28.32 42.81 0.89
N HIS A 340 -27.86 43.94 0.37
CA HIS A 340 -26.70 44.71 0.79
C HIS A 340 -27.02 45.52 2.06
N HIS A 341 -26.03 45.75 2.92
CA HIS A 341 -25.83 47.08 3.51
C HIS A 341 -24.36 47.33 3.86
N ARG A 342 -23.91 48.56 3.57
CA ARG A 342 -22.53 49.06 3.55
C ARG A 342 -22.45 50.32 4.44
N GLY A 343 -21.27 50.59 5.02
CA GLY A 343 -20.84 51.90 5.56
C GLY A 343 -19.96 51.74 6.81
N GLN A 344 -18.61 51.75 6.74
CA GLN A 344 -17.68 52.92 6.77
C GLN A 344 -17.82 53.80 8.03
N LEU A 345 -16.81 54.36 8.71
CA LEU A 345 -15.33 54.50 8.61
C LEU A 345 -14.87 55.24 9.91
N LYS A 346 -13.62 55.00 10.38
CA LYS A 346 -12.67 55.91 11.10
C LYS A 346 -11.73 55.05 11.98
N LYS A 347 -10.45 54.85 11.63
CA LYS A 347 -9.25 55.67 11.97
C LYS A 347 -9.30 56.28 13.38
N ASP A 348 -8.42 55.79 14.27
CA ASP A 348 -7.37 56.59 14.93
C ASP A 348 -6.41 55.70 15.75
N LEU A 349 -5.11 55.95 15.56
CA LEU A 349 -3.97 55.62 16.45
C LEU A 349 -3.91 56.72 17.54
N PRO A 350 -3.35 56.49 18.75
CA PRO A 350 -1.87 56.47 18.92
C PRO A 350 -1.34 55.66 20.13
N GLY A 351 0.00 55.55 20.24
CA GLY A 351 0.68 55.70 21.53
C GLY A 351 1.65 54.59 21.95
N ASP A 352 2.94 54.84 21.72
CA ASP A 352 4.07 54.26 22.44
C ASP A 352 3.96 54.46 23.96
N LEU A 353 4.32 53.46 24.77
CA LEU A 353 4.92 53.69 26.09
C LEU A 353 5.90 52.57 26.48
N HIS A 354 7.08 53.01 26.87
CA HIS A 354 8.20 52.28 27.45
C HIS A 354 7.86 51.55 28.77
N GLY A 355 8.53 50.41 28.96
CA GLY A 355 9.32 50.10 30.16
C GLY A 355 8.59 49.80 31.46
N SER A 356 8.77 48.59 31.98
CA SER A 356 9.46 48.36 33.27
C SER A 356 9.28 46.90 33.74
N THR A 357 10.40 46.25 34.01
CA THR A 357 10.53 45.04 34.86
C THR A 357 9.93 45.26 36.25
N PRO A 358 9.47 44.18 36.91
CA PRO A 358 10.16 43.81 38.15
C PRO A 358 10.28 42.29 38.40
N SER A 359 11.50 41.90 38.79
CA SER A 359 11.90 40.97 39.87
C SER A 359 11.07 39.72 40.22
N ASP A 360 11.76 38.57 40.13
CA ASP A 360 11.54 37.30 40.85
C ASP A 360 11.40 37.48 42.38
N PRO A 361 10.79 36.48 43.06
CA PRO A 361 11.62 35.65 43.94
C PRO A 361 11.35 34.13 43.86
N SER A 362 12.46 33.40 43.73
CA SER A 362 12.82 32.09 44.30
C SER A 362 11.75 31.16 44.94
N GLY A 363 11.74 29.90 44.49
CA GLY A 363 11.22 28.75 45.22
C GLY A 363 11.68 27.40 44.62
N HIS A 364 12.33 26.57 45.43
CA HIS A 364 13.07 25.34 45.07
C HIS A 364 12.24 24.17 44.48
N SER A 365 12.84 23.38 43.58
CA SER A 365 13.15 21.95 43.84
C SER A 365 13.97 21.31 42.71
N SER A 366 14.96 20.53 43.13
CA SER A 366 15.97 19.84 42.33
C SER A 366 15.45 18.49 41.82
N THR A 367 15.56 18.21 40.52
CA THR A 367 15.83 16.86 39.99
C THR A 367 16.57 16.97 38.65
N ARG A 368 17.68 16.24 38.55
CA ARG A 368 18.69 16.26 37.47
C ARG A 368 18.14 15.70 36.14
N ALA A 369 18.36 16.43 35.04
CA ALA A 369 18.29 15.96 33.65
C ALA A 369 19.62 16.26 32.93
N PRO A 370 20.07 15.46 31.94
CA PRO A 370 21.37 15.62 31.31
C PRO A 370 21.43 16.86 30.40
N SER A 371 22.59 17.51 30.40
CA SER A 371 22.86 18.82 29.83
C SER A 371 22.78 18.87 28.30
N ARG A 372 21.99 19.83 27.80
CA ARG A 372 22.00 20.29 26.41
C ARG A 372 23.35 20.95 26.11
N LEU A 373 23.99 20.56 25.01
CA LEU A 373 25.16 21.26 24.47
C LEU A 373 24.74 22.68 24.07
N THR A 374 25.52 23.69 24.48
CA THR A 374 25.27 25.10 24.16
C THR A 374 25.51 25.39 22.67
N SER A 375 24.76 26.35 22.11
CA SER A 375 24.81 26.72 20.68
C SER A 375 26.23 26.97 20.17
N ALA A 376 27.10 27.54 20.99
CA ALA A 376 28.50 27.81 20.66
C ALA A 376 29.39 26.56 20.46
N ARG A 377 28.95 25.36 20.89
CA ARG A 377 29.61 24.08 20.55
C ARG A 377 29.06 23.46 19.27
N LEU A 378 27.77 23.64 18.98
CA LEU A 378 27.18 23.24 17.71
C LEU A 378 27.76 24.04 16.53
N ASP A 379 27.96 25.35 16.70
CA ASP A 379 28.52 26.17 15.63
C ASP A 379 30.00 25.87 15.37
N ARG A 380 30.78 25.51 16.41
CA ARG A 380 32.15 25.01 16.23
C ARG A 380 32.20 23.64 15.54
N PHE A 381 31.20 22.79 15.72
CA PHE A 381 31.09 21.51 15.02
C PHE A 381 30.70 21.71 13.55
N ARG A 382 29.76 22.63 13.27
CA ARG A 382 29.36 23.02 11.91
C ARG A 382 30.50 23.65 11.11
N HIS A 383 31.30 24.53 11.73
CA HIS A 383 32.47 25.11 11.07
C HIS A 383 33.57 24.08 10.77
N ARG A 384 33.74 23.04 11.60
CA ARG A 384 34.67 21.93 11.29
C ARG A 384 34.22 21.12 10.08
N LEU A 385 32.94 20.74 10.03
CA LEU A 385 32.40 19.98 8.90
C LEU A 385 32.43 20.77 7.58
N ALA A 386 32.23 22.09 7.64
CA ALA A 386 32.39 22.96 6.47
C ALA A 386 33.86 23.05 6.00
N ALA A 387 34.82 23.10 6.93
CA ALA A 387 36.24 23.11 6.61
C ALA A 387 36.72 21.76 6.02
N ASP A 388 36.20 20.64 6.52
CA ASP A 388 36.52 19.31 5.99
C ASP A 388 35.93 19.12 4.58
N ARG A 389 34.72 19.62 4.30
CA ARG A 389 34.14 19.62 2.94
C ARG A 389 34.93 20.45 1.92
N VAL A 390 35.48 21.60 2.34
CA VAL A 390 36.31 22.44 1.46
C VAL A 390 37.65 21.75 1.17
N ARG A 391 38.16 20.95 2.10
CA ARG A 391 39.40 20.19 1.92
C ARG A 391 39.20 19.00 0.95
N ASP A 392 38.10 18.26 1.07
CA ASP A 392 37.75 17.18 0.13
C ASP A 392 37.50 17.70 -1.29
N GLN A 393 36.77 18.82 -1.46
CA GLN A 393 36.55 19.42 -2.77
C GLN A 393 37.83 19.91 -3.45
N ARG A 394 38.84 20.31 -2.67
CA ARG A 394 40.14 20.73 -3.21
C ARG A 394 40.95 19.53 -3.69
N GLN A 395 40.83 18.39 -2.99
CA GLN A 395 41.50 17.14 -3.32
C GLN A 395 40.90 16.48 -4.57
N ASP A 396 39.57 16.57 -4.75
CA ASP A 396 38.89 16.12 -5.97
C ASP A 396 39.26 16.97 -7.20
N ARG A 397 39.45 18.28 -7.01
CA ARG A 397 39.84 19.20 -8.09
C ARG A 397 41.29 18.98 -8.54
N GLU A 398 42.21 18.74 -7.61
CA GLU A 398 43.60 18.34 -7.92
C GLU A 398 43.67 16.96 -8.60
N THR A 399 42.73 16.07 -8.30
CA THR A 399 42.63 14.75 -8.96
C THR A 399 42.05 14.86 -10.37
N GLN A 400 41.06 15.73 -10.59
CA GLN A 400 40.52 16.02 -11.93
C GLN A 400 41.50 16.77 -12.84
N GLU A 401 42.31 17.70 -12.29
CA GLU A 401 43.36 18.37 -13.06
C GLU A 401 44.51 17.41 -13.46
N ARG A 402 44.80 16.38 -12.65
CA ARG A 402 45.72 15.29 -13.02
C ARG A 402 45.19 14.37 -14.13
N ILE A 403 43.87 14.13 -14.17
CA ILE A 403 43.25 13.30 -15.21
C ILE A 403 43.08 14.09 -16.52
N GLY A 404 42.91 15.42 -16.43
CA GLY A 404 42.78 16.31 -17.58
C GLY A 404 44.06 16.57 -18.39
N SER A 405 45.24 16.23 -17.86
CA SER A 405 46.52 16.41 -18.57
C SER A 405 46.99 15.18 -19.37
N GLU A 406 46.32 14.03 -19.24
CA GLU A 406 46.72 12.78 -19.93
C GLU A 406 45.88 12.41 -21.16
N ASN A 407 44.83 13.14 -21.51
CA ASN A 407 44.02 12.86 -22.70
C ASN A 407 44.00 14.03 -23.67
N THR A 408 45.02 14.10 -24.54
CA THR A 408 45.02 14.94 -25.74
C THR A 408 45.07 14.04 -26.99
N VAL A 409 44.30 14.44 -28.02
CA VAL A 409 44.20 13.89 -29.41
C VAL A 409 43.33 12.62 -29.53
N VAL A 410 42.31 12.46 -30.40
CA VAL A 410 42.06 12.93 -31.77
C VAL A 410 40.55 13.17 -31.99
N GLY A 411 40.19 14.34 -32.53
CA GLY A 411 38.82 14.66 -32.95
C GLY A 411 38.54 14.19 -34.38
N VAL A 412 37.35 13.64 -34.61
CA VAL A 412 36.80 13.40 -35.95
C VAL A 412 35.46 14.12 -36.05
N HIS A 413 35.42 15.13 -36.93
CA HIS A 413 34.25 15.91 -37.30
C HIS A 413 33.18 15.04 -37.98
N PHE A 414 31.91 15.19 -37.59
CA PHE A 414 30.76 14.76 -38.39
C PHE A 414 29.96 15.97 -38.85
N ASP A 415 29.90 16.13 -40.17
CA ASP A 415 29.13 17.13 -40.91
C ASP A 415 27.68 16.63 -41.12
N THR A 416 26.71 17.54 -41.01
CA THR A 416 25.29 17.23 -41.12
C THR A 416 24.75 17.74 -42.45
N ARG A 417 24.25 16.82 -43.29
CA ARG A 417 23.36 17.21 -44.40
C ARG A 417 22.13 16.31 -44.48
N ARG A 418 20.99 17.01 -44.46
CA ARG A 418 19.64 16.56 -44.83
C ARG A 418 19.62 15.89 -46.20
N ALA A 419 18.83 14.84 -46.33
CA ALA A 419 18.14 14.53 -47.59
C ALA A 419 16.77 13.87 -47.28
N THR A 420 15.73 14.57 -47.70
CA THR A 420 14.35 14.13 -47.89
C THR A 420 14.26 13.05 -48.98
N GLY A 421 13.35 12.08 -48.85
CA GLY A 421 13.01 11.18 -49.96
C GLY A 421 12.09 10.04 -49.56
N ALA A 422 10.89 10.03 -50.13
CA ALA A 422 9.80 9.11 -49.86
C ALA A 422 9.91 7.77 -50.61
N GLN A 423 9.08 6.82 -50.17
CA GLN A 423 8.55 5.64 -50.88
C GLN A 423 9.53 4.51 -51.26
N THR A 424 9.26 3.28 -50.78
CA THR A 424 8.47 2.27 -51.52
C THR A 424 8.56 0.92 -50.80
N ILE A 425 7.39 0.27 -50.68
CA ILE A 425 7.17 -1.09 -50.20
C ILE A 425 7.71 -2.09 -51.23
N VAL A 426 8.65 -2.97 -50.85
CA VAL A 426 8.87 -4.27 -51.52
C VAL A 426 9.31 -5.29 -50.47
N THR A 427 8.46 -6.29 -50.22
CA THR A 427 8.81 -7.58 -49.61
C THR A 427 9.60 -8.43 -50.61
N PRO A 428 10.44 -9.35 -50.11
CA PRO A 428 10.48 -10.66 -50.75
C PRO A 428 10.34 -11.81 -49.75
N ALA A 429 9.62 -12.82 -50.23
CA ALA A 429 9.35 -14.08 -49.60
C ALA A 429 10.55 -15.06 -49.68
N ASN A 430 10.53 -16.02 -48.75
CA ASN A 430 10.92 -17.44 -48.86
C ASN A 430 12.00 -17.84 -49.86
N ILE A 431 13.13 -18.37 -49.35
CA ILE A 431 13.77 -19.56 -49.91
C ILE A 431 14.17 -20.55 -48.80
N SER A 432 13.81 -21.80 -49.11
CA SER A 432 13.97 -23.09 -48.46
C SER A 432 15.42 -23.55 -48.17
N ALA A 433 15.52 -24.34 -47.09
CA ALA A 433 16.36 -25.53 -46.83
C ALA A 433 17.69 -25.74 -47.60
N GLY A 434 18.75 -26.02 -46.81
CA GLY A 434 19.98 -26.65 -47.26
C GLY A 434 20.71 -27.30 -46.08
N THR A 435 20.82 -28.62 -46.14
CA THR A 435 21.40 -29.56 -45.18
C THR A 435 22.93 -29.53 -45.10
N ALA A 436 23.43 -29.89 -43.90
CA ALA A 436 24.67 -30.61 -43.58
C ALA A 436 26.05 -30.00 -43.94
N ARG A 437 26.88 -29.81 -42.90
CA ARG A 437 28.14 -30.56 -42.75
C ARG A 437 28.75 -30.40 -41.36
N GLU A 438 28.98 -31.54 -40.73
CA GLU A 438 29.90 -31.74 -39.62
C GLU A 438 31.33 -31.35 -40.01
N THR A 439 32.04 -30.67 -39.12
CA THR A 439 33.50 -30.79 -39.03
C THR A 439 33.90 -30.88 -37.58
N HIS A 440 34.33 -32.07 -37.19
CA HIS A 440 35.18 -32.31 -36.02
C HIS A 440 36.45 -31.44 -36.11
N PHE A 441 36.81 -30.79 -35.00
CA PHE A 441 38.20 -30.48 -34.71
C PHE A 441 38.53 -30.89 -33.28
N ARG A 442 39.32 -31.95 -33.17
CA ARG A 442 39.97 -32.41 -31.95
C ARG A 442 41.44 -32.00 -32.06
N HIS A 443 42.01 -31.58 -30.94
CA HIS A 443 43.31 -32.01 -30.37
C HIS A 443 44.37 -30.95 -30.04
N LYS A 444 45.00 -31.22 -28.89
CA LYS A 444 46.22 -30.66 -28.25
C LYS A 444 46.01 -29.31 -27.53
N GLY A 445 46.16 -29.17 -26.21
CA GLY A 445 46.84 -29.97 -25.21
C GLY A 445 48.18 -29.32 -24.86
N THR A 446 48.25 -28.63 -23.72
CA THR A 446 49.47 -28.48 -22.90
C THR A 446 49.09 -27.97 -21.51
N ARG A 447 49.39 -28.79 -20.49
CA ARG A 447 49.59 -28.36 -19.12
C ARG A 447 50.93 -27.63 -19.01
N ARG A 448 50.97 -26.55 -18.23
CA ARG A 448 51.92 -26.36 -17.14
C ARG A 448 51.25 -25.55 -16.05
#